data_AF-A0A9D2ERK8-F1
#
_entry.id   AF-A0A9D2ERK8-F1
#
_cell.length_a   1.000
_cell.length_b   1.000
_cell.length_c   1.000
_cell.angle_alpha   90.00
_cell.angle_beta   90.00
_cell.angle_gamma   90.00
#
_symmetry.space_group_name_H-M   'P 1'
#
loop_
_entity.id
_entity.type
_entity.pdbx_description
1 polymer ?
#
loop_
_entity_poly.entity_id
_entity_poly.type
_entity_poly.pdbx_seq_one_letter_code
_entity_poly.pdbx_strand_id
1 'polypeptide(L)' 'MTAKRKDDVYYVCSLIEFIARQTKNHRGTVAARIGHDGIARLLDAAEVNHCLSFEQVADEVIEAYGITPGDF' A
#
# COMPACT_ATOMS: atom_id res chain seq x y z
N MET A 1 -4.10 15.52 14.27
CA MET A 1 -4.21 14.87 12.94
C MET A 1 -5.51 15.35 12.32
N THR A 2 -5.50 15.83 11.08
CA THR A 2 -6.73 16.25 10.38
C THR A 2 -7.54 15.02 9.96
N ALA A 3 -8.84 15.17 9.70
CA ALA A 3 -9.68 14.06 9.21
C ALA A 3 -9.11 13.46 7.91
N LYS A 4 -8.75 14.33 6.96
CA LYS A 4 -8.10 13.94 5.70
C LYS A 4 -6.85 13.09 5.91
N ARG A 5 -5.91 13.54 6.77
CA ARG A 5 -4.69 12.77 7.05
C ARG A 5 -4.96 11.43 7.72
N LYS A 6 -6.04 11.32 8.49
CA LYS A 6 -6.48 10.05 9.06
C LYS A 6 -6.95 9.09 7.96
N ASP A 7 -7.72 9.60 7.00
CA ASP A 7 -8.25 8.82 5.88
C ASP A 7 -7.13 8.35 4.96
N ASP A 8 -6.11 9.19 4.69
CA ASP A 8 -4.92 8.80 3.91
C ASP A 8 -4.14 7.67 4.58
N VAL A 9 -3.97 7.72 5.90
CA VAL A 9 -3.34 6.64 6.68
C VAL A 9 -4.16 5.36 6.60
N TYR A 10 -5.50 5.45 6.70
CA TYR A 10 -6.37 4.28 6.57
C TYR A 10 -6.31 3.67 5.17
N TYR A 11 -6.27 4.50 4.12
CA TYR A 11 -6.12 4.06 2.75
C TYR A 11 -4.82 3.28 2.55
N VAL A 12 -3.68 3.85 2.94
CA VAL A 12 -2.37 3.19 2.78
C VAL A 12 -2.29 1.90 3.62
N CYS A 13 -2.83 1.89 4.84
CA CYS A 13 -2.90 0.66 5.64
C CYS A 13 -3.76 -0.42 4.97
N SER A 14 -4.88 -0.04 4.37
CA SER A 14 -5.77 -0.96 3.66
C SER A 14 -5.10 -1.49 2.40
N LEU A 15 -4.33 -0.66 1.71
CA LEU A 15 -3.58 -1.03 0.50
C LEU A 15 -2.51 -2.07 0.84
N ILE A 16 -1.77 -1.88 1.92
CA ILE A 16 -0.78 -2.85 2.41
C ILE A 16 -1.44 -4.19 2.74
N GLU A 17 -2.59 -4.19 3.42
CA GLU A 17 -3.33 -5.42 3.74
C GLU A 17 -3.86 -6.13 2.50
N PHE A 18 -4.35 -5.37 1.52
CA PHE A 18 -4.84 -5.93 0.26
C PHE A 18 -3.72 -6.58 -0.54
N ILE A 19 -2.59 -5.89 -0.71
CA ILE A 19 -1.39 -6.44 -1.36
C ILE A 19 -0.89 -7.68 -0.63
N ALA A 20 -0.87 -7.65 0.71
CA ALA A 20 -0.48 -8.80 1.52
C ALA A 20 -1.34 -10.04 1.20
N ARG A 21 -2.67 -9.87 1.09
CA ARG A 21 -3.57 -10.97 0.72
C ARG A 21 -3.38 -11.44 -0.71
N GLN A 22 -3.30 -10.53 -1.68
CA GLN A 22 -3.11 -10.87 -3.09
C GLN A 22 -1.81 -11.63 -3.33
N THR A 23 -0.74 -11.23 -2.63
CA THR A 23 0.59 -11.81 -2.79
C THR A 23 0.88 -12.92 -1.78
N LYS A 24 -0.07 -13.34 -0.93
CA LYS A 24 0.14 -14.36 0.13
C LYS A 24 1.33 -14.05 1.04
N ASN A 25 1.42 -12.79 1.45
CA ASN A 25 2.45 -12.28 2.34
C ASN A 25 1.83 -11.81 3.67
N HIS A 26 2.67 -11.65 4.68
CA HIS A 26 2.31 -10.88 5.86
C HIS A 26 2.39 -9.38 5.60
N ARG A 27 1.48 -8.61 6.23
CA ARG A 27 1.51 -7.13 6.21
C ARG A 27 2.87 -6.53 6.53
N GLY A 28 3.56 -7.10 7.52
CA GLY A 28 4.89 -6.66 7.92
C GLY A 28 5.93 -6.84 6.81
N THR A 29 5.86 -7.94 6.06
CA THR A 29 6.73 -8.20 4.90
C THR A 29 6.48 -7.19 3.80
N VAL A 30 5.21 -6.93 3.47
CA VAL A 30 4.82 -5.93 2.46
C VAL A 30 5.28 -4.53 2.87
N ALA A 31 5.00 -4.11 4.11
CA ALA A 31 5.44 -2.81 4.61
C ALA A 31 6.97 -2.66 4.62
N ALA A 32 7.70 -3.73 4.96
CA ALA A 32 9.16 -3.74 4.93
C ALA A 32 9.72 -3.65 3.49
N ARG A 33 9.06 -4.28 2.51
CA ARG A 33 9.42 -4.17 1.08
C ARG A 33 9.20 -2.76 0.54
N ILE A 34 8.09 -2.12 0.91
CA ILE A 34 7.80 -0.73 0.51
C ILE A 34 8.77 0.25 1.18
N GLY A 35 9.09 0.01 2.45
CA GLY A 35 10.01 0.84 3.23
C GLY A 35 9.42 2.19 3.64
N HIS A 36 10.13 2.89 4.52
CA HIS A 36 9.62 4.12 5.15
C HIS A 36 9.40 5.25 4.14
N ASP A 37 10.33 5.41 3.18
CA ASP A 37 10.23 6.42 2.11
C ASP A 37 9.11 6.09 1.12
N GLY A 38 8.90 4.80 0.83
CA GLY A 38 7.81 4.36 -0.02
C GLY A 38 6.44 4.61 0.62
N ILE A 39 6.31 4.32 1.91
CA ILE A 39 5.09 4.62 2.68
C ILE A 39 4.83 6.13 2.73
N ALA A 40 5.88 6.95 2.89
CA ALA A 40 5.73 8.41 2.84
C ALA A 40 5.21 8.87 1.48
N ARG A 41 5.77 8.35 0.37
CA ARG A 41 5.27 8.65 -0.99
C ARG A 41 3.84 8.20 -1.22
N LEU A 42 3.44 7.03 -0.70
CA LEU A 42 2.06 6.55 -0.79
C LEU A 42 1.09 7.43 -0.01
N LEU A 43 1.50 7.96 1.14
CA LEU A 43 0.71 8.93 1.90
C LEU A 43 0.58 10.27 1.18
N ASP A 44 1.66 10.76 0.57
CA ASP A 44 1.65 12.00 -0.21
C ASP A 44 0.78 11.87 -1.47
N ALA A 45 0.75 10.67 -2.08
CA ALA A 45 -0.07 10.36 -3.25
C ALA A 45 -1.50 9.91 -2.93
N ALA A 46 -1.84 9.67 -1.65
CA ALA A 46 -3.10 9.06 -1.24
C ALA A 46 -4.32 9.82 -1.78
N GLU A 47 -4.29 11.16 -1.73
CA GLU A 47 -5.37 12.01 -2.23
C GLU A 47 -5.75 11.73 -3.70
N VAL A 48 -4.76 11.45 -4.54
CA VAL A 48 -4.99 11.11 -5.96
C VAL A 48 -5.40 9.64 -6.09
N ASN A 49 -4.76 8.76 -5.33
CA ASN A 49 -4.99 7.32 -5.38
C ASN A 49 -6.39 6.90 -4.89
N HIS A 50 -7.06 7.72 -4.06
CA HIS A 50 -8.47 7.54 -3.69
C HIS A 50 -9.43 7.60 -4.89
N CYS A 51 -9.03 8.23 -6.01
CA CYS A 51 -9.83 8.31 -7.23
C CYS A 51 -9.61 7.14 -8.19
N LEU A 52 -8.59 6.32 -7.94
CA LEU A 52 -8.22 5.18 -8.78
C LEU A 52 -8.82 3.88 -8.24
N SER A 53 -8.85 2.84 -9.09
CA SER A 53 -9.24 1.53 -8.60
C SER A 53 -8.19 0.98 -7.65
N PHE A 54 -8.65 0.29 -6.60
CA PHE A 54 -7.77 -0.25 -5.58
C PHE A 54 -6.83 -1.33 -6.16
N GLU A 55 -7.33 -2.12 -7.10
CA GLU A 55 -6.57 -3.16 -7.82
C GLU A 55 -5.45 -2.56 -8.65
N GLN A 56 -5.71 -1.48 -9.40
CA GLN A 56 -4.69 -0.82 -10.21
C GLN A 56 -3.55 -0.30 -9.32
N VAL A 57 -3.88 0.41 -8.24
CA VAL A 57 -2.86 0.96 -7.34
C VAL A 57 -2.07 -0.16 -6.66
N ALA A 58 -2.72 -1.27 -6.31
CA ALA A 58 -2.05 -2.43 -5.73
C ALA A 58 -1.05 -3.06 -6.72
N ASP A 59 -1.45 -3.28 -7.97
CA ASP A 59 -0.59 -3.84 -9.01
C ASP A 59 0.63 -2.94 -9.28
N GLU A 60 0.42 -1.63 -9.39
CA GLU A 60 1.51 -0.65 -9.55
C GLU A 60 2.50 -0.68 -8.37
N VAL A 61 2.01 -0.79 -7.14
CA VAL A 61 2.87 -0.90 -5.94
C VAL A 61 3.60 -2.24 -5.90
N ILE A 62 2.94 -3.34 -6.26
CA ILE A 62 3.57 -4.66 -6.32
C ILE A 62 4.74 -4.65 -7.31
N GLU A 63 4.54 -4.08 -8.51
CA GLU A 63 5.57 -3.95 -9.53
C GLU A 63 6.70 -3.02 -9.05
N ALA A 64 6.37 -1.81 -8.60
CA ALA A 64 7.35 -0.79 -8.24
C ALA A 64 8.29 -1.22 -7.09
N TYR A 65 7.79 -2.00 -6.13
CA TYR A 65 8.57 -2.46 -4.98
C TYR A 65 9.00 -3.94 -5.10
N GLY A 66 8.77 -4.59 -6.24
CA GLY A 66 9.19 -5.97 -6.50
C GLY A 66 8.63 -6.97 -5.49
N ILE A 67 7.36 -6.83 -5.13
CA ILE A 67 6.70 -7.69 -4.15
C ILE A 67 6.39 -9.04 -4.80
N THR A 68 7.11 -10.08 -4.39
CA THR A 68 6.92 -11.43 -4.89
C THR A 68 5.87 -12.19 -4.08
N PRO A 69 5.19 -13.20 -4.67
CA PRO A 69 4.33 -14.10 -3.91
C PRO A 69 5.06 -14.75 -2.73
N GLY A 70 4.41 -14.78 -1.57
CA GLY A 70 4.84 -15.50 -0.37
C GLY A 70 4.11 -16.83 -0.21
N ASP A 71 4.20 -17.39 0.99
CA ASP A 71 3.72 -18.72 1.38
C ASP A 71 2.76 -18.72 2.59
N PHE A 72 2.22 -17.54 2.96
CA PHE A 72 1.25 -17.38 4.05
C PHE A 72 -0.18 -17.78 3.65
#